data_AF-A0A966U6I0-F1
#
_entry.id   AF-A0A966U6I0-F1
#
_cell.length_a   1.000
_cell.length_b   1.000
_cell.length_c   1.000
_cell.angle_alpha   90.00
_cell.angle_beta   90.00
_cell.angle_gamma   90.00
#
_symmetry.space_group_name_H-M   'P 1'
#
loop_
_entity.id
_entity.type
_entity.pdbx_description
1 polymer ?
#
loop_
_entity_poly.entity_id
_entity_poly.type
_entity_poly.pdbx_seq_one_letter_code
_entity_poly.pdbx_strand_id
1 'polypeptide(L)'
;MQRRDFLRTLLATTGGLAIAPSVLAACGSSSSSSGALVIGTPQNPVTLPSTGEAIADGLANEGGTMEILNWADYTNPEVIADFEKAFGVTVKQTIYDNEDAAIAKLRNGTLKPDLIIGFTDTALARIVAGDLVQPLNQTYIPNR
;
A
#
# COMPACT_ATOMS: atom_id res chain seq x y z
N MET A 1 -10.05 37.40 35.11
CA MET A 1 -11.05 37.41 34.03
C MET A 1 -11.42 35.97 33.74
N GLN A 2 -12.64 35.56 34.09
CA GLN A 2 -13.02 34.16 34.16
C GLN A 2 -13.65 33.71 32.84
N ARG A 3 -13.35 32.47 32.43
CA ARG A 3 -13.87 31.78 31.23
C ARG A 3 -15.41 31.77 31.09
N ARG A 4 -16.11 32.17 32.16
CA ARG A 4 -17.58 32.22 32.25
C ARG A 4 -18.17 33.49 31.65
N ASP A 5 -17.38 34.56 31.51
CA ASP A 5 -17.86 35.83 30.94
C ASP A 5 -17.84 35.80 29.40
N PHE A 6 -16.87 35.08 28.82
CA PHE A 6 -16.77 34.91 27.36
C PHE A 6 -17.97 34.14 26.76
N LEU A 7 -18.48 33.15 27.49
CA LEU A 7 -19.62 32.34 27.05
C LEU A 7 -20.96 33.08 27.14
N ARG A 8 -21.06 34.12 27.97
CA ARG A 8 -22.29 34.92 28.10
C ARG A 8 -22.41 35.99 27.02
N THR A 9 -21.28 36.53 26.56
CA THR A 9 -21.26 37.56 25.51
C THR A 9 -21.57 36.98 24.12
N LEU A 10 -21.30 35.69 23.88
CA LEU A 10 -21.52 35.03 22.58
C LEU A 10 -23.00 34.75 22.27
N LEU A 11 -23.88 34.77 23.29
CA LEU A 11 -25.30 34.48 23.12
C LEU A 11 -26.17 35.73 22.87
N ALA A 12 -25.60 36.93 22.93
CA ALA A 12 -26.36 38.18 22.94
C ALA A 12 -26.23 39.07 21.68
N THR A 13 -25.49 38.65 20.64
CA THR A 13 -25.18 39.54 19.49
C THR A 13 -25.52 38.99 18.09
N THR A 14 -26.37 37.97 17.96
CA THR A 14 -26.89 37.53 16.65
C THR A 14 -28.41 37.58 16.59
N GLY A 15 -28.96 38.74 16.94
CA GLY A 15 -30.30 39.13 16.52
C GLY A 15 -30.25 39.83 15.15
N GLY A 16 -30.59 39.08 14.09
CA GLY A 16 -31.20 39.63 12.87
C GLY A 16 -30.29 40.01 11.69
N LEU A 17 -30.11 39.09 10.75
CA LEU A 17 -30.18 39.40 9.31
C LEU A 17 -30.73 38.17 8.57
N ALA A 18 -31.88 38.35 7.91
CA ALA A 18 -32.60 37.32 7.19
C ALA A 18 -31.89 36.92 5.89
N ILE A 19 -31.46 35.66 5.77
CA ILE A 19 -31.23 34.97 4.48
C ILE A 19 -31.56 33.47 4.65
N ALA A 20 -32.57 33.01 3.90
CA ALA A 20 -32.92 31.64 3.46
C ALA A 20 -33.12 30.49 4.49
N PRO A 21 -34.23 29.72 4.41
CA PRO A 21 -34.47 28.54 5.24
C PRO A 21 -33.87 27.30 4.59
N SER A 22 -32.58 27.01 4.82
CA SER A 22 -31.98 25.78 4.27
C SER A 22 -31.00 25.05 5.19
N VAL A 23 -30.90 25.40 6.48
CA VAL A 23 -29.96 24.71 7.40
C VAL A 23 -30.72 24.13 8.59
N LEU A 24 -31.73 23.31 8.32
CA LEU A 24 -32.42 22.52 9.35
C LEU A 24 -32.81 21.13 8.81
N ALA A 25 -31.88 20.48 8.10
CA ALA A 25 -32.03 19.11 7.61
C ALA A 25 -30.74 18.30 7.77
N ALA A 26 -30.03 18.49 8.89
CA ALA A 26 -28.83 17.71 9.18
C ALA A 26 -28.78 17.29 10.66
N CYS A 27 -29.88 16.69 11.14
CA CYS A 27 -29.93 15.87 12.36
C CYS A 27 -31.26 15.10 12.33
N GLY A 28 -31.29 13.97 11.64
CA GLY A 28 -32.54 13.21 11.52
C GLY A 28 -32.53 12.01 10.57
N SER A 29 -31.37 11.47 10.21
CA SER A 29 -31.28 10.08 9.79
C SER A 29 -30.15 9.44 10.57
N SER A 30 -30.53 8.65 11.56
CA SER A 30 -29.69 7.58 12.09
C SER A 30 -29.53 6.56 10.96
N SER A 31 -28.73 6.89 9.95
CA SER A 31 -28.06 5.88 9.15
C SER A 31 -27.04 5.25 10.08
N SER A 32 -27.50 4.26 10.84
CA SER A 32 -26.66 3.15 11.26
C SER A 32 -26.12 2.53 9.98
N SER A 33 -25.08 3.12 9.40
CA SER A 33 -24.09 2.34 8.70
C SER A 33 -23.45 1.49 9.78
N SER A 34 -24.11 0.37 10.09
CA SER A 34 -23.41 -0.83 10.47
C SER A 34 -22.42 -1.08 9.33
N GLY A 35 -21.27 -0.41 9.38
CA GLY A 35 -20.09 -0.81 8.64
C GLY A 35 -19.76 -2.17 9.22
N ALA A 36 -20.43 -3.19 8.68
CA ALA A 36 -20.15 -4.56 9.00
C ALA A 36 -18.65 -4.70 8.75
N LEU A 37 -17.90 -4.96 9.83
CA LEU A 37 -16.50 -5.28 9.72
C LEU A 37 -16.41 -6.39 8.68
N VAL A 38 -15.74 -6.14 7.56
CA VAL A 38 -15.58 -7.13 6.50
C VAL A 38 -14.63 -8.19 7.07
N ILE A 39 -15.20 -9.23 7.65
CA ILE A 39 -14.45 -10.37 8.16
C ILE A 39 -14.18 -11.31 6.99
N GLY A 40 -12.90 -11.60 6.74
CA GLY A 40 -12.51 -12.62 5.77
C GLY A 40 -13.08 -13.98 6.18
N THR A 41 -13.78 -14.64 5.25
CA THR A 41 -14.27 -16.01 5.42
C THR A 41 -13.61 -16.91 4.37
N PRO A 42 -13.56 -18.23 4.54
CA PRO A 42 -13.05 -19.13 3.51
C PRO A 42 -13.74 -18.96 2.15
N GLN A 43 -15.01 -18.55 2.15
CA GLN A 43 -15.82 -18.30 0.95
C GLN A 43 -15.65 -16.88 0.38
N ASN A 44 -15.11 -15.95 1.16
CA ASN A 44 -14.82 -14.58 0.74
C ASN A 44 -13.54 -14.08 1.43
N PRO A 45 -12.35 -14.47 0.92
CA PRO A 45 -11.09 -14.07 1.51
C PRO A 45 -10.85 -12.56 1.32
N VAL A 46 -10.13 -11.95 2.24
CA VAL A 46 -9.68 -10.56 2.08
C VAL A 46 -8.57 -10.54 1.04
N THR A 47 -8.86 -9.97 -0.12
CA THR A 47 -7.89 -9.73 -1.19
C THR A 47 -7.39 -8.29 -1.12
N LEU A 48 -6.09 -8.09 -1.34
CA LEU A 48 -5.55 -6.74 -1.50
C LEU A 48 -6.03 -6.14 -2.83
N PRO A 49 -6.34 -4.83 -2.88
CA PRO A 49 -6.69 -4.17 -4.13
C PRO A 49 -5.46 -4.16 -5.04
N SER A 50 -5.59 -4.68 -6.26
CA SER A 50 -4.50 -4.63 -7.24
C SER A 50 -4.72 -3.45 -8.19
N THR A 51 -3.69 -2.65 -8.39
CA THR A 51 -3.66 -1.51 -9.30
C THR A 51 -2.65 -1.78 -10.42
N GLY A 52 -3.04 -1.51 -11.66
CA GLY A 52 -2.25 -1.81 -12.86
C GLY A 52 -2.62 -3.14 -13.54
N GLU A 53 -1.97 -3.40 -14.67
CA GLU A 53 -2.14 -4.64 -15.45
C GLU A 53 -0.90 -5.51 -15.29
N ALA A 54 -1.11 -6.82 -15.29
CA ALA A 54 0.01 -7.76 -15.26
C ALA A 54 0.72 -7.74 -16.62
N ILE A 55 2.00 -8.13 -16.63
CA ILE A 55 2.75 -8.26 -17.89
C ILE A 55 2.04 -9.22 -18.86
N ALA A 56 2.13 -8.96 -20.17
CA ALA A 56 1.49 -9.81 -21.17
C ALA A 56 2.16 -11.19 -21.29
N ASP A 57 1.40 -12.17 -21.77
CA ASP A 57 1.92 -13.51 -22.10
C ASP A 57 2.81 -13.47 -23.36
N GLY A 58 3.74 -14.42 -23.48
CA GLY A 58 4.60 -14.60 -24.65
C GLY A 58 5.78 -13.63 -24.77
N LEU A 59 6.13 -12.91 -23.70
CA LEU A 59 7.33 -12.09 -23.64
C LEU A 59 8.58 -12.97 -23.50
N ALA A 60 9.67 -12.57 -24.16
CA ALA A 60 10.96 -13.22 -24.03
C ALA A 60 11.64 -12.85 -22.72
N ASN A 61 12.53 -13.71 -22.22
CA ASN A 61 13.34 -13.40 -21.04
C ASN A 61 14.21 -12.17 -21.29
N GLU A 62 14.14 -11.20 -20.38
CA GLU A 62 15.01 -10.04 -20.40
C GLU A 62 16.39 -10.41 -19.84
N GLY A 63 17.44 -10.01 -20.54
CA GLY A 63 18.80 -10.09 -20.03
C GLY A 63 19.17 -8.82 -19.26
N GLY A 64 20.22 -8.88 -18.44
CA GLY A 64 20.77 -7.72 -17.76
C GLY A 64 21.00 -7.94 -16.27
N THR A 65 20.97 -6.84 -15.52
CA THR A 65 21.12 -6.84 -14.07
C THR A 65 19.76 -6.76 -13.41
N MET A 66 19.41 -7.79 -12.65
CA MET A 66 18.23 -7.83 -11.80
C MET A 66 18.55 -7.21 -10.43
N GLU A 67 17.80 -6.19 -10.02
CA GLU A 67 17.93 -5.59 -8.69
C GLU A 67 16.97 -6.23 -7.70
N ILE A 68 17.51 -6.86 -6.66
CA ILE A 68 16.72 -7.49 -5.59
C ILE A 68 16.85 -6.66 -4.32
N LEU A 69 15.73 -6.34 -3.69
CA LEU A 69 15.67 -5.76 -2.35
C LEU A 69 15.38 -6.89 -1.35
N ASN A 70 16.30 -7.15 -0.42
CA ASN A 70 16.22 -8.30 0.48
C ASN A 70 16.53 -7.94 1.95
N TRP A 71 16.03 -8.75 2.87
CA TRP A 71 16.45 -8.69 4.27
C TRP A 71 17.82 -9.37 4.43
N ALA A 72 18.59 -8.95 5.44
CA ALA A 72 19.88 -9.57 5.73
C ALA A 72 19.72 -11.09 5.99
N ASP A 73 20.63 -11.89 5.43
CA ASP A 73 20.72 -13.34 5.62
C ASP A 73 19.49 -14.17 5.19
N TYR A 74 18.61 -13.64 4.33
CA TYR A 74 17.43 -14.37 3.82
C TYR A 74 17.70 -15.25 2.58
N THR A 75 18.83 -15.05 1.91
CA THR A 75 19.14 -15.71 0.63
C THR A 75 20.49 -16.41 0.68
N ASN A 76 20.54 -17.68 0.26
CA ASN A 76 21.80 -18.40 0.09
C ASN A 76 22.54 -17.89 -1.17
N PRO A 77 23.80 -17.42 -1.07
CA PRO A 77 24.57 -16.95 -2.21
C PRO A 77 24.77 -18.01 -3.31
N GLU A 78 24.78 -19.31 -2.98
CA GLU A 78 24.92 -20.39 -3.97
C GLU A 78 23.71 -20.43 -4.92
N VAL A 79 22.50 -20.22 -4.39
CA VAL A 79 21.27 -20.19 -5.20
C VAL A 79 21.29 -19.04 -6.20
N ILE A 80 21.88 -17.91 -5.80
CA ILE A 80 22.02 -16.74 -6.67
C ILE A 80 23.04 -17.01 -7.76
N ALA A 81 24.18 -17.61 -7.43
CA ALA A 81 25.18 -17.99 -8.42
C ALA A 81 24.65 -19.01 -9.44
N ASP A 82 23.87 -20.00 -8.98
CA ASP A 82 23.23 -20.98 -9.85
C ASP A 82 22.19 -20.32 -10.77
N PHE A 83 21.42 -19.37 -10.25
CA PHE A 83 20.46 -18.59 -11.03
C PHE A 83 21.15 -17.72 -12.09
N GLU A 84 22.19 -16.98 -11.73
CA GLU A 84 22.99 -16.17 -12.66
C GLU A 84 23.57 -17.04 -13.78
N LYS A 85 24.08 -18.23 -13.46
CA LYS A 85 24.63 -19.18 -14.44
C LYS A 85 23.56 -19.78 -15.36
N ALA A 86 22.39 -20.13 -14.81
CA ALA A 86 21.32 -20.75 -15.57
C ALA A 86 20.67 -19.79 -16.57
N PHE A 87 20.49 -18.53 -16.18
CA PHE A 87 19.78 -17.53 -16.98
C PHE A 87 20.69 -16.50 -17.65
N GLY A 88 21.99 -16.51 -17.34
CA GLY A 88 22.97 -15.57 -17.92
C GLY A 88 22.72 -14.12 -17.50
N VAL A 89 22.19 -13.91 -16.29
CA VAL A 89 21.85 -12.60 -15.73
C VAL A 89 22.80 -12.25 -14.59
N THR A 90 22.89 -10.96 -14.24
CA THR A 90 23.60 -10.50 -13.04
C THR A 90 22.59 -10.14 -11.97
N VAL A 91 22.80 -10.52 -10.73
CA VAL A 91 21.91 -10.22 -9.60
C VAL A 91 22.60 -9.24 -8.66
N LYS A 92 22.01 -8.06 -8.51
CA LYS A 92 22.46 -7.05 -7.54
C LYS A 92 21.49 -7.03 -6.36
N GLN A 93 21.97 -7.46 -5.20
CA GLN A 93 21.20 -7.43 -3.97
C GLN A 93 21.44 -6.15 -3.19
N THR A 94 20.36 -5.48 -2.80
CA THR A 94 20.34 -4.38 -1.84
C THR A 94 19.72 -4.88 -0.56
N ILE A 95 20.44 -4.76 0.55
CA ILE A 95 19.93 -5.16 1.87
C ILE A 95 19.21 -3.98 2.51
N TYR A 96 18.03 -4.22 3.10
CA TYR A 96 17.34 -3.26 3.93
C TYR A 96 17.31 -3.71 5.39
N ASP A 97 17.44 -2.74 6.31
CA ASP A 97 17.42 -2.97 7.75
C ASP A 97 16.05 -2.68 8.39
N ASN A 98 15.19 -1.94 7.67
CA ASN A 98 13.88 -1.53 8.15
C ASN A 98 12.92 -1.33 6.97
N GLU A 99 11.73 -1.92 7.07
CA GLU A 99 10.68 -1.85 6.05
C GLU A 99 10.19 -0.43 5.80
N ASP A 100 10.03 0.41 6.82
CA ASP A 100 9.52 1.78 6.67
C ASP A 100 10.52 2.64 5.88
N ALA A 101 11.81 2.47 6.16
CA ALA A 101 12.88 3.13 5.42
C ALA A 101 12.95 2.63 3.97
N ALA A 102 12.76 1.32 3.76
CA ALA A 102 12.71 0.73 2.43
C ALA A 102 11.52 1.26 1.62
N ILE A 103 10.31 1.25 2.19
CA ILE A 103 9.10 1.78 1.56
C ILE A 103 9.25 3.27 1.23
N ALA A 104 9.84 4.08 2.11
CA ALA A 104 10.11 5.48 1.82
C ALA A 104 11.03 5.67 0.60
N LYS A 105 12.05 4.81 0.44
CA LYS A 105 12.96 4.80 -0.71
C LYS A 105 12.32 4.27 -2.00
N LEU A 106 11.34 3.37 -1.88
CA LEU A 106 10.53 2.93 -3.03
C LEU A 106 9.63 4.09 -3.50
N ARG A 107 8.94 4.74 -2.56
CA ARG A 107 8.02 5.86 -2.85
C ARG A 107 8.70 7.08 -3.45
N ASN A 108 9.93 7.38 -3.04
CA ASN A 108 10.68 8.50 -3.60
C ASN A 108 11.43 8.14 -4.90
N GLY A 109 11.38 6.88 -5.34
CA GLY A 109 12.00 6.40 -6.58
C GLY A 109 13.53 6.29 -6.53
N THR A 110 14.14 6.38 -5.34
CA THR A 110 15.60 6.19 -5.17
C THR A 110 15.97 4.71 -5.32
N LEU A 111 15.08 3.81 -4.88
CA LEU A 111 15.21 2.37 -5.11
C LEU A 111 14.17 1.94 -6.14
N LYS A 112 14.61 1.19 -7.16
CA LYS A 112 13.77 0.59 -8.19
C LYS A 112 14.11 -0.89 -8.33
N PRO A 113 13.85 -1.71 -7.29
CA PRO A 113 14.12 -3.14 -7.36
C PRO A 113 13.09 -3.82 -8.26
N ASP A 114 13.51 -4.90 -8.93
CA ASP A 114 12.65 -5.78 -9.70
C ASP A 114 11.93 -6.80 -8.81
N LEU A 115 12.57 -7.20 -7.70
CA LEU A 115 12.03 -8.16 -6.74
C LEU A 115 12.28 -7.69 -5.30
N ILE A 116 11.25 -7.82 -4.46
CA ILE A 116 11.32 -7.53 -3.03
C ILE A 116 11.11 -8.83 -2.27
N ILE A 117 12.02 -9.15 -1.35
CA ILE A 117 11.99 -10.35 -0.52
C ILE A 117 11.99 -9.97 0.96
N GLY A 118 11.19 -10.68 1.75
CA GLY A 118 11.18 -10.58 3.22
C GLY A 118 10.29 -9.48 3.80
N PHE A 119 9.45 -8.81 3.00
CA PHE A 119 8.45 -7.89 3.53
C PHE A 119 7.37 -8.65 4.30
N THR A 120 6.95 -8.09 5.42
CA THR A 120 5.78 -8.53 6.19
C THR A 120 4.49 -8.29 5.41
N ASP A 121 3.44 -9.00 5.79
CA ASP A 121 2.08 -8.82 5.29
C ASP A 121 1.58 -7.37 5.44
N THR A 122 1.91 -6.71 6.54
CA THR A 122 1.56 -5.31 6.79
C THR A 122 2.33 -4.35 5.88
N ALA A 123 3.61 -4.60 5.61
CA ALA A 123 4.39 -3.83 4.66
C ALA A 123 3.87 -4.03 3.22
N LEU A 124 3.52 -5.26 2.86
CA LEU A 124 2.91 -5.58 1.57
C LEU A 124 1.61 -4.81 1.34
N ALA A 125 0.71 -4.80 2.32
CA ALA A 125 -0.54 -4.04 2.22
C ALA A 125 -0.29 -2.53 1.98
N ARG A 126 0.76 -1.96 2.60
CA ARG A 126 1.14 -0.55 2.43
C ARG A 126 1.71 -0.23 1.05
N ILE A 127 2.54 -1.10 0.49
CA ILE A 127 3.10 -0.88 -0.87
C ILE A 127 2.07 -1.12 -1.96
N VAL A 128 1.14 -2.05 -1.75
CA VAL A 128 0.00 -2.27 -2.64
C VAL A 128 -0.95 -1.07 -2.62
N ALA A 129 -1.30 -0.57 -1.42
CA ALA A 129 -2.11 0.64 -1.30
C ALA A 129 -1.41 1.92 -1.82
N GLY A 130 -0.09 1.89 -1.96
CA GLY A 130 0.73 2.95 -2.52
C GLY A 130 1.00 2.83 -4.02
N ASP A 131 0.40 1.85 -4.70
CA ASP A 131 0.59 1.56 -6.12
C ASP A 131 2.08 1.36 -6.51
N LEU A 132 2.87 0.78 -5.60
CA LEU A 132 4.32 0.58 -5.79
C LEU A 132 4.67 -0.81 -6.37
N VAL A 133 3.68 -1.68 -6.54
CA VAL A 133 3.86 -3.04 -7.05
C VAL A 133 2.85 -3.31 -8.16
N GLN A 134 3.27 -4.14 -9.11
CA GLN A 134 2.41 -4.60 -10.19
C GLN A 134 1.81 -5.98 -9.89
N PRO A 135 0.61 -6.29 -10.42
CA PRO A 135 0.07 -7.65 -10.37
C PRO A 135 0.99 -8.64 -11.08
N LEU A 136 1.11 -9.83 -10.50
CA LEU A 136 1.88 -10.92 -11.08
C LEU A 136 1.10 -11.60 -12.20
N ASN A 137 1.76 -11.79 -13.36
CA ASN A 137 1.23 -12.68 -14.38
C ASN A 137 1.47 -14.13 -13.96
N GLN A 138 0.35 -14.80 -13.67
CA GLN A 138 0.28 -16.15 -13.15
C GLN A 138 0.69 -17.23 -14.18
N THR A 139 0.70 -16.93 -15.48
CA THR A 139 1.14 -17.85 -16.55
C THR A 139 2.63 -18.16 -16.48
N TYR A 140 3.46 -17.22 -16.03
CA TYR A 140 4.91 -17.40 -15.89
C TYR A 140 5.34 -18.08 -14.59
N ILE A 141 4.40 -18.46 -13.72
CA ILE A 141 4.67 -19.10 -12.42
C ILE A 141 4.09 -20.53 -12.45
N PRO A 142 4.83 -21.51 -13.01
CA PRO A 142 4.33 -22.87 -13.18
C PRO A 142 4.28 -23.68 -11.87
N ASN A 143 5.05 -23.28 -10.85
CA ASN A 143 5.15 -24.00 -9.58
C ASN A 143 4.25 -23.34 -8.52
N ARG A 144 3.02 -23.84 -8.34
CA ARG A 144 2.06 -23.38 -7.33
C ARG A 144 1.78 -24.42 -6.26
#